data_AF-A0A1K2IB73-F1
#
_entry.id   AF-A0A1K2IB73-F1
#
_cell.length_a   1.000
_cell.length_b   1.000
_cell.length_c   1.000
_cell.angle_alpha   90.00
_cell.angle_beta   90.00
_cell.angle_gamma   90.00
#
_symmetry.space_group_name_H-M   'P 1'
#
loop_
_entity.id
_entity.type
_entity.pdbx_description
1 polymer ?
#
loop_
_entity_poly.entity_id
_entity_poly.type
_entity_poly.pdbx_seq_one_letter_code
_entity_poly.pdbx_strand_id
1 'polypeptide(L)'
;MLKDSPKRIGEIIEVSVEFDDSERVISIHPQLDKAIKENPVALQNFENLIPSRRLELIRYINNLKTEASIQRNVEKIIKHLHGETDFFGKNIN
;
A
#
# COMPACT_ATOMS: atom_id res chain seq x y z
N MET A 1 11.45 -10.20 -27.93
CA MET A 1 12.60 -9.37 -27.51
C MET A 1 12.47 -8.00 -28.17
N LEU A 2 12.75 -6.91 -27.45
CA LEU A 2 12.72 -5.55 -28.01
C LEU A 2 13.80 -5.41 -29.09
N LYS A 3 13.44 -4.84 -30.24
CA LYS A 3 14.26 -4.77 -31.46
C LYS A 3 15.60 -4.05 -31.28
N ASP A 4 15.68 -3.19 -30.26
CA ASP A 4 16.85 -2.37 -29.96
C ASP A 4 17.56 -2.78 -28.66
N SER A 5 17.13 -3.85 -28.01
CA SER A 5 17.94 -4.48 -26.97
C SER A 5 19.03 -5.33 -27.65
N PRO A 6 20.35 -5.06 -27.49
CA PRO A 6 21.01 -4.24 -26.46
C PRO A 6 21.89 -3.08 -27.04
N LYS A 7 21.37 -2.28 -27.97
CA LYS A 7 22.17 -1.35 -28.80
C LYS A 7 22.83 -0.17 -28.07
N ARG A 8 22.42 0.11 -26.83
CA ARG A 8 22.79 1.34 -26.07
C ARG A 8 23.48 1.02 -24.74
N ILE A 9 23.91 -0.22 -24.53
CA ILE A 9 24.61 -0.62 -23.29
C ILE A 9 25.99 0.06 -23.26
N GLY A 10 26.32 0.72 -22.14
CA GLY A 10 27.63 1.35 -21.91
C GLY A 10 27.71 2.83 -22.21
N GLU A 11 26.60 3.46 -22.59
CA GLU A 11 26.57 4.91 -22.83
C GLU A 11 26.54 5.70 -21.52
N ILE A 12 27.24 6.84 -21.55
CA ILE A 12 27.18 7.84 -20.48
C ILE A 12 26.03 8.80 -20.82
N ILE A 13 25.11 8.98 -19.88
CA ILE A 13 24.02 9.93 -19.99
C ILE A 13 24.15 11.00 -18.91
N GLU A 14 23.65 12.18 -19.22
CA GLU A 14 23.47 13.25 -18.24
C GLU A 14 22.07 13.15 -17.65
N VAL A 15 21.97 13.17 -16.32
CA VAL A 15 20.71 13.10 -15.58
C VAL A 15 20.71 14.23 -14.55
N SER A 16 19.63 14.99 -14.50
CA SER A 16 19.37 15.95 -13.43
C SER A 16 18.37 15.37 -12.43
N VAL A 17 18.58 15.69 -11.15
CA VAL A 17 17.66 15.36 -10.06
C VAL A 17 17.38 16.65 -9.32
N GLU A 18 16.11 16.96 -9.11
CA GLU A 18 15.67 18.12 -8.34
C GLU A 18 14.98 17.64 -7.06
N PHE A 19 15.20 18.36 -5.96
CA PHE A 19 14.50 18.11 -4.72
C PHE A 19 13.09 18.69 -4.82
N ASP A 20 12.09 17.83 -4.69
CA ASP A 20 10.69 18.23 -4.58
C ASP A 20 10.30 18.29 -3.10
N ASP A 21 10.11 19.50 -2.59
CA ASP A 21 9.73 19.79 -1.21
C ASP A 21 8.23 19.62 -0.95
N SER A 22 7.44 19.26 -1.97
CA SER A 22 6.02 19.00 -1.81
C SER A 22 5.76 17.79 -0.92
N GLU A 23 4.88 18.01 0.06
CA GLU A 23 4.50 16.98 1.02
C GLU A 23 3.58 15.95 0.35
N ARG A 24 4.12 14.80 -0.02
CA ARG A 24 3.33 13.69 -0.58
C ARG A 24 2.74 12.84 0.55
N VAL A 25 1.72 13.37 1.22
CA VAL A 25 0.96 12.62 2.23
C VAL A 25 0.03 11.63 1.55
N ILE A 26 0.24 10.33 1.79
CA ILE A 26 -0.65 9.30 1.29
C ILE A 26 -1.80 9.15 2.28
N SER A 27 -2.95 9.74 1.95
CA SER A 27 -4.15 9.61 2.79
C SER A 27 -4.73 8.19 2.71
N ILE A 28 -5.32 7.75 3.80
CA ILE A 28 -6.05 6.48 3.87
C ILE A 28 -7.33 6.53 3.02
N HIS A 29 -7.61 5.45 2.27
CA HIS A 29 -8.85 5.36 1.49
C HIS A 29 -10.08 5.46 2.42
N PRO A 30 -11.13 6.24 2.08
CA PRO A 30 -12.27 6.47 2.98
C PRO A 30 -12.97 5.18 3.45
N GLN A 31 -13.09 4.18 2.58
CA GLN A 31 -13.70 2.90 2.96
C GLN A 31 -12.85 2.10 3.95
N LEU A 32 -11.52 2.14 3.78
CA LEU A 32 -10.62 1.46 4.69
C LEU A 32 -10.62 2.16 6.05
N ASP A 33 -10.55 3.48 6.05
CA ASP A 33 -10.60 4.31 7.26
C ASP A 33 -11.87 4.05 8.07
N LYS A 34 -13.03 4.07 7.39
CA LYS A 34 -14.32 3.77 8.00
C LYS A 34 -14.35 2.36 8.59
N ALA A 35 -13.97 1.34 7.82
CA ALA A 35 -14.00 -0.05 8.26
C ALA A 35 -13.10 -0.32 9.48
N ILE A 36 -11.93 0.33 9.54
CA ILE A 36 -11.02 0.23 10.68
C ILE A 36 -11.64 0.94 11.90
N LYS A 37 -12.15 2.16 11.74
CA LYS A 37 -12.73 2.94 12.86
C LYS A 37 -13.99 2.31 13.46
N GLU A 38 -14.77 1.60 12.65
CA GLU A 38 -15.94 0.85 13.12
C GLU A 38 -15.58 -0.41 13.91
N ASN A 39 -14.31 -0.83 13.93
CA ASN A 39 -13.85 -2.03 14.61
C ASN A 39 -12.73 -1.74 15.62
N PRO A 40 -13.02 -1.73 16.93
CA PRO A 40 -12.03 -1.37 17.96
C PRO A 40 -10.76 -2.24 17.96
N VAL A 41 -10.89 -3.54 17.71
CA VAL A 41 -9.74 -4.47 17.66
C VAL A 41 -8.88 -4.18 16.43
N ALA A 42 -9.51 -4.02 15.26
CA ALA A 42 -8.78 -3.70 14.04
C ALA A 42 -8.10 -2.32 14.13
N LEU A 43 -8.75 -1.33 14.74
CA LEU A 43 -8.17 -0.01 14.99
C LEU A 43 -6.94 -0.09 15.88
N GLN A 44 -7.03 -0.79 17.01
CA GLN A 44 -5.90 -0.97 17.92
C GLN A 44 -4.72 -1.65 17.21
N ASN A 45 -4.98 -2.74 16.48
CA ASN A 45 -3.93 -3.48 15.79
C ASN A 45 -3.35 -2.67 14.62
N PHE A 46 -4.16 -1.92 13.89
CA PHE A 46 -3.69 -1.01 12.83
C PHE A 46 -2.80 0.11 13.38
N GLU A 47 -3.15 0.67 14.53
CA GLU A 47 -2.33 1.68 15.19
C GLU A 47 -1.02 1.11 15.74
N ASN A 48 -1.01 -0.15 16.17
CA ASN A 48 0.18 -0.85 16.63
C ASN A 48 1.11 -1.32 15.49
N LEU A 49 0.65 -1.34 14.24
CA LEU A 49 1.51 -1.67 13.09
C LEU A 49 2.65 -0.66 12.95
N ILE A 50 3.85 -1.17 12.63
CA ILE A 50 4.96 -0.30 12.24
C ILE A 50 4.56 0.59 11.04
N PRO A 51 5.07 1.84 10.95
CA PRO A 51 4.63 2.79 9.94
C PRO A 51 4.70 2.28 8.49
N SER A 52 5.74 1.52 8.16
CA SER A 52 5.90 0.92 6.83
C SER A 52 4.81 -0.09 6.48
N ARG A 53 4.34 -0.86 7.46
CA ARG A 53 3.26 -1.85 7.27
C ARG A 53 1.91 -1.19 7.14
N ARG A 54 1.65 -0.16 7.94
CA ARG A 54 0.46 0.68 7.79
C ARG A 54 0.38 1.29 6.39
N LEU A 55 1.52 1.83 5.92
CA LEU A 55 1.63 2.44 4.59
C LEU A 55 1.47 1.44 3.45
N GLU A 56 1.95 0.20 3.60
CA GLU A 56 1.79 -0.89 2.64
C GLU A 56 0.29 -1.20 2.40
N LEU A 57 -0.49 -1.31 3.49
CA LEU A 57 -1.94 -1.54 3.42
C LEU A 57 -2.67 -0.38 2.74
N ILE A 58 -2.36 0.86 3.13
CA ILE A 58 -2.96 2.06 2.56
C ILE A 58 -2.67 2.16 1.06
N ARG A 59 -1.40 2.00 0.66
CA ARG A 59 -0.98 2.05 -0.74
C ARG A 59 -1.65 0.97 -1.57
N TYR A 60 -1.75 -0.24 -1.02
CA TYR A 60 -2.40 -1.34 -1.72
C TYR A 60 -3.85 -0.99 -2.08
N ILE A 61 -4.65 -0.53 -1.11
CA ILE A 61 -6.05 -0.16 -1.36
C ILE A 61 -6.16 1.03 -2.31
N ASN A 62 -5.35 2.08 -2.13
CA ASN A 62 -5.39 3.26 -3.00
C ASN A 62 -5.05 2.96 -4.47
N ASN A 63 -4.31 1.89 -4.74
CA ASN A 63 -3.93 1.48 -6.10
C ASN A 63 -4.95 0.56 -6.78
N LEU A 64 -6.03 0.15 -6.09
CA LEU A 64 -7.05 -0.71 -6.68
C LEU A 64 -7.95 0.08 -7.63
N LYS A 65 -8.22 -0.51 -8.80
CA LYS A 65 -8.93 0.18 -9.90
C LYS A 65 -10.45 0.09 -9.82
N THR A 66 -10.99 -0.87 -9.07
CA THR A 66 -12.43 -1.15 -9.05
C THR A 66 -12.98 -1.18 -7.64
N GLU A 67 -14.18 -0.65 -7.48
CA GLU A 67 -14.92 -0.61 -6.23
C GLU A 67 -15.08 -2.01 -5.60
N ALA A 68 -15.44 -3.00 -6.41
CA ALA A 68 -15.55 -4.39 -5.96
C ALA A 68 -14.22 -4.96 -5.44
N SER A 69 -13.10 -4.55 -6.04
CA SER A 69 -11.78 -4.97 -5.53
C SER A 69 -11.43 -4.26 -4.23
N ILE A 70 -11.78 -2.97 -4.09
CA ILE A 70 -11.59 -2.21 -2.86
C ILE A 70 -12.36 -2.88 -1.73
N GLN A 71 -13.67 -3.07 -1.89
CA GLN A 71 -14.53 -3.67 -0.87
C GLN A 71 -14.02 -5.04 -0.40
N ARG A 72 -13.76 -5.96 -1.33
CA ARG A 72 -13.24 -7.31 -1.02
C ARG A 72 -11.91 -7.26 -0.26
N ASN A 73 -11.02 -6.34 -0.62
CA ASN A 73 -9.71 -6.25 0.02
C ASN A 73 -9.74 -5.49 1.34
N VAL A 74 -10.65 -4.53 1.51
CA VAL A 74 -10.93 -3.90 2.81
C VAL A 74 -11.38 -4.97 3.79
N GLU A 75 -12.32 -5.84 3.41
CA GLU A 75 -12.75 -6.98 4.24
C GLU A 75 -11.60 -7.91 4.62
N LYS A 76 -10.71 -8.23 3.67
CA LYS A 76 -9.50 -9.02 3.94
C LYS A 76 -8.56 -8.32 4.90
N ILE A 77 -8.37 -7.02 4.78
CA ILE A 77 -7.52 -6.25 5.70
C ILE A 77 -8.13 -6.27 7.10
N ILE A 78 -9.45 -6.15 7.25
CA ILE A 78 -10.09 -6.26 8.57
C ILE A 78 -9.84 -7.65 9.18
N LYS A 79 -10.06 -8.74 8.43
CA LYS A 79 -9.75 -10.11 8.90
C LYS A 79 -8.27 -10.28 9.27
N HIS A 80 -7.39 -9.73 8.45
CA HIS A 80 -5.96 -9.70 8.75
C HIS A 80 -5.71 -8.98 10.07
N LEU A 81 -6.27 -7.79 10.28
CA LEU A 81 -6.15 -7.01 11.53
C LEU A 81 -6.84 -7.65 12.74
N HIS A 82 -7.67 -8.68 12.57
CA HIS A 82 -8.17 -9.56 13.64
C HIS A 82 -7.26 -10.76 13.93
N GLY A 83 -6.28 -11.02 13.06
CA GLY A 83 -5.33 -12.13 13.20
C GLY A 83 -5.87 -13.42 12.58
N GLU A 84 -6.97 -13.33 11.84
CA GLU A 84 -7.63 -14.50 11.23
C GLU A 84 -6.92 -14.97 9.96
N THR A 85 -6.24 -14.05 9.28
CA THR A 85 -5.53 -14.35 8.02
C THR A 85 -4.22 -13.60 7.94
N ASP A 86 -3.33 -14.09 7.09
CA ASP A 86 -2.19 -13.31 6.64
C ASP A 86 -2.62 -12.22 5.63
N PHE A 87 -1.73 -11.27 5.41
CA PHE A 87 -1.80 -10.33 4.30
C PHE A 87 -0.40 -10.21 3.69
N PHE A 88 -0.27 -10.57 2.41
CA PHE A 88 1.02 -10.75 1.74
C PHE A 88 1.98 -11.73 2.45
N GLY A 89 1.47 -12.86 2.98
CA GLY A 89 2.31 -13.84 3.67
C GLY A 89 2.75 -13.43 5.07
N LYS A 90 2.20 -12.33 5.61
CA LYS A 90 2.56 -11.79 6.92
C LYS A 90 1.34 -11.76 7.83
N ASN A 91 1.48 -12.25 9.06
CA ASN A 91 0.47 -12.06 10.12
C ASN A 91 0.68 -10.71 10.83
N ILE A 92 -0.32 -10.28 11.59
CA ILE A 92 -0.11 -9.27 12.63
C ILE A 92 0.54 -9.97 13.81
N ASN A 93 1.78 -9.57 14.09
CA ASN A 93 2.52 -9.94 15.29
C ASN A 93 2.34 -8.84 16.33
#